data_AF-A0A1H4EQ49-F1
#
_entry.id   AF-A0A1H4EQ49-F1
#
_cell.length_a   1.000
_cell.length_b   1.000
_cell.length_c   1.000
_cell.angle_alpha   90.00
_cell.angle_beta   90.00
_cell.angle_gamma   90.00
#
_symmetry.space_group_name_H-M   'P 1'
#
loop_
_entity.id
_entity.type
_entity.pdbx_description
1 polymer ?
#
loop_
_entity_poly.entity_id
_entity_poly.type
_entity_poly.pdbx_seq_one_letter_code
_entity_poly.pdbx_strand_id
1 'polypeptide(L)'
;MKTIFQYLLLTLVCAGFGACQDTSDDTAFTPQTPVLTFEESGITAEKGTKDYELTINSNLPWRIECDKDWVSFDPFYGPGDAKITVTVSANRTLEERSATISAYVIKGENTTLPVKQAAASASDLATNYYVKADGAADKDGLTWETATTLANAIDLAMNGDVIHVAAGSYVPSVPLTGMKTALDNTFEIHSNFAMIGGYPADATTGAVADPEANETILDGNKAVCHVVAVTAVKTTGMKATLDGFTIKNGSSQFGTVASTAINGVKFYQSYGAGIFIGNSRVDVLNCKIVDNTDIRMGAIRVDAGAEALFDNCLVADNATKSTVTYNCGGLWADGTALLRINNCTFNNNKASGVAPCIYIFGDTGGKTNVLISNSTISGNSVNPEHATRNGGGIYVRENGNLVIVNSTVYGNNAGKGAGIAVYGKADKPSKAVIVSCTIAGNATVTAGSGAGLQQAAVGGAVEVYNTLISGNTTDGAADDVAWFKGASYKVANSIIGNTVYNAEGGVVAGAAFDAATMLSPLGENGGATKSCVLLGDANPARQYGMSQSELRILGESLDPAFGEAISSVDQTGVSREGRTVVGAVVK
;
A
#
# COMPACT_ATOMS: atom_id res chain seq x y z
N MET A 1 10.79 -37.48 51.50
CA MET A 1 10.63 -38.80 50.85
C MET A 1 10.06 -39.75 51.87
N LYS A 2 8.97 -40.46 51.55
CA LYS A 2 8.78 -41.90 51.82
C LYS A 2 8.74 -42.35 53.28
N THR A 3 7.86 -43.20 53.72
CA THR A 3 7.22 -44.38 53.19
C THR A 3 6.08 -44.12 52.21
N ILE A 4 5.71 -42.88 51.94
CA ILE A 4 5.11 -42.10 53.02
C ILE A 4 3.64 -42.07 52.59
N PHE A 5 3.03 -43.25 52.63
CA PHE A 5 1.58 -43.43 52.56
C PHE A 5 1.03 -43.05 53.94
N GLN A 6 1.21 -41.80 54.38
CA GLN A 6 1.01 -41.46 55.80
C GLN A 6 -0.41 -40.97 56.04
N TYR A 7 -1.28 -41.98 56.13
CA TYR A 7 -2.53 -41.98 56.86
C TYR A 7 -2.44 -41.11 58.12
N LEU A 8 -3.38 -40.16 58.18
CA LEU A 8 -4.43 -40.17 59.19
C LEU A 8 -4.06 -39.58 60.57
N LEU A 9 -5.02 -38.76 61.03
CA LEU A 9 -5.42 -38.61 62.43
C LEU A 9 -4.41 -37.86 63.32
N LEU A 10 -4.63 -36.57 63.58
CA LEU A 10 -5.60 -36.09 64.57
C LEU A 10 -5.38 -36.73 65.95
N THR A 11 -4.69 -36.00 66.84
CA THR A 11 -4.93 -35.88 68.29
C THR A 11 -4.16 -34.62 68.72
N LEU A 12 -4.74 -33.62 69.38
CA LEU A 12 -5.33 -33.73 70.70
C LEU A 12 -6.71 -33.08 70.83
N VAL A 13 -7.47 -33.71 71.70
CA VAL A 13 -8.91 -33.61 71.94
C VAL A 13 -9.15 -32.98 73.33
N CYS A 14 -10.07 -32.02 73.33
CA CYS A 14 -11.04 -31.63 74.37
C CYS A 14 -10.62 -31.19 75.79
N ALA A 15 -10.85 -29.91 76.05
CA ALA A 15 -11.81 -29.39 77.05
C ALA A 15 -12.22 -27.97 76.56
N GLY A 16 -13.45 -27.48 76.59
CA GLY A 16 -14.72 -27.92 77.15
C GLY A 16 -15.58 -26.67 77.35
N PHE A 17 -16.48 -26.43 76.38
CA PHE A 17 -17.80 -25.79 76.50
C PHE A 17 -17.99 -24.51 77.35
N GLY A 18 -18.25 -23.40 76.66
CA GLY A 18 -18.78 -22.20 77.30
C GLY A 18 -18.78 -20.91 76.49
N ALA A 19 -18.67 -20.96 75.16
CA ALA A 19 -18.96 -19.84 74.27
C ALA A 19 -19.15 -20.39 72.85
N CYS A 20 -20.32 -20.98 72.58
CA CYS A 20 -20.80 -21.02 71.20
C CYS A 20 -21.09 -19.57 70.81
N GLN A 21 -20.12 -18.90 70.19
CA GLN A 21 -20.49 -17.84 69.27
C GLN A 21 -20.97 -18.55 68.01
N ASP A 22 -22.27 -18.42 67.80
CA ASP A 22 -23.04 -19.05 66.74
C ASP A 22 -22.40 -18.76 65.37
N THR A 23 -21.76 -19.76 64.76
CA THR A 23 -21.38 -19.72 63.34
C THR A 23 -22.47 -20.33 62.46
N SER A 24 -23.68 -20.49 62.99
CA SER A 24 -24.91 -20.69 62.22
C SER A 24 -25.75 -19.41 62.18
N ASP A 25 -25.10 -18.24 62.05
CA ASP A 25 -25.76 -17.09 61.46
C ASP A 25 -25.90 -17.29 59.93
N ASP A 26 -26.70 -18.30 59.55
CA ASP A 26 -27.34 -18.41 58.24
C ASP A 26 -28.49 -17.38 58.11
N THR A 27 -28.63 -16.42 59.04
CA THR A 27 -29.65 -15.37 58.97
C THR A 27 -29.18 -14.13 58.19
N ALA A 28 -27.97 -14.11 57.65
CA ALA A 28 -27.46 -12.97 56.86
C ALA A 28 -27.67 -13.08 55.33
N PHE A 29 -27.98 -14.25 54.77
CA PHE A 29 -28.31 -14.38 53.34
C PHE A 29 -29.65 -15.05 53.14
N THR A 30 -30.70 -14.25 53.03
CA THR A 30 -31.98 -14.73 52.51
C THR A 30 -31.87 -14.76 50.99
N PRO A 31 -31.90 -15.94 50.32
CA PRO A 31 -31.86 -16.01 48.87
C PRO A 31 -33.02 -15.21 48.30
N GLN A 32 -32.71 -14.14 47.57
CA GLN A 32 -33.73 -13.39 46.87
C GLN A 32 -33.97 -14.03 45.51
N THR A 33 -35.25 -14.18 45.15
CA THR A 33 -35.61 -14.48 43.76
C THR A 33 -35.12 -13.32 42.89
N PRO A 34 -34.27 -13.56 41.87
CA PRO A 34 -33.79 -12.49 41.01
C PRO A 34 -34.96 -11.77 40.32
N VAL A 35 -34.97 -10.46 40.45
CA VAL A 35 -35.81 -9.54 39.69
C VAL A 35 -34.86 -8.72 38.84
N LEU A 36 -35.02 -8.79 37.52
CA LEU A 36 -34.21 -8.04 36.57
C LEU A 36 -35.09 -7.66 35.38
N THR A 37 -35.41 -6.38 35.24
CA THR A 37 -36.21 -5.87 34.13
C THR A 37 -35.61 -4.60 33.56
N PHE A 38 -35.84 -4.35 32.27
CA PHE A 38 -35.66 -3.04 31.67
C PHE A 38 -36.95 -2.23 31.84
N GLU A 39 -36.85 -0.91 32.03
CA GLU A 39 -38.04 -0.04 31.94
C GLU A 39 -38.47 0.13 30.48
N GLU A 40 -37.48 0.19 29.59
CA GLU A 40 -37.65 0.31 28.16
C GLU A 40 -38.05 -1.05 27.56
N SER A 41 -38.90 -1.01 26.53
CA SER A 41 -39.31 -2.21 25.77
C SER A 41 -38.41 -2.48 24.56
N GLY A 42 -37.57 -1.52 24.19
CA GLY A 42 -36.61 -1.60 23.09
C GLY A 42 -35.93 -0.25 22.85
N ILE A 43 -34.83 -0.27 22.10
CA ILE A 43 -34.18 0.95 21.59
C ILE A 43 -34.49 1.07 20.10
N THR A 44 -35.14 2.16 19.69
CA THR A 44 -35.27 2.54 18.28
C THR A 44 -34.23 3.59 17.96
N ALA A 45 -33.11 3.14 17.37
CA ALA A 45 -31.97 3.98 17.10
C ALA A 45 -32.05 4.65 15.73
N GLU A 46 -31.62 5.90 15.68
CA GLU A 46 -31.40 6.62 14.43
C GLU A 46 -30.21 6.01 13.66
N LYS A 47 -30.12 6.32 12.36
CA LYS A 47 -29.02 5.85 11.49
C LYS A 47 -27.62 6.27 11.99
N GLY A 48 -27.50 7.40 12.68
CA GLY A 48 -26.23 7.92 13.18
C GLY A 48 -25.80 7.30 14.51
N THR A 49 -24.53 7.47 14.88
CA THR A 49 -24.06 7.10 16.21
C THR A 49 -24.75 7.97 17.26
N LYS A 50 -25.30 7.35 18.29
CA LYS A 50 -26.00 8.07 19.36
C LYS A 50 -26.01 7.26 20.65
N ASP A 51 -25.98 7.98 21.76
CA ASP A 51 -26.14 7.43 23.09
C ASP A 51 -27.61 7.43 23.50
N TYR A 52 -28.03 6.33 24.13
CA TYR A 52 -29.36 6.12 24.67
C TYR A 52 -29.24 5.80 26.16
N GLU A 53 -30.10 6.37 26.99
CA GLU A 53 -30.19 6.01 28.40
C GLU A 53 -31.08 4.77 28.55
N LEU A 54 -30.60 3.76 29.27
CA LEU A 54 -31.33 2.53 29.57
C LEU A 54 -31.44 2.35 31.08
N THR A 55 -32.66 2.12 31.57
CA THR A 55 -32.93 1.93 33.00
C THR A 55 -33.12 0.44 33.32
N ILE A 56 -32.27 -0.07 34.21
CA ILE A 56 -32.32 -1.44 34.71
C ILE A 56 -32.87 -1.39 36.13
N ASN A 57 -33.94 -2.16 36.38
CA ASN A 57 -34.46 -2.42 37.71
C ASN A 57 -33.99 -3.80 38.16
N SER A 58 -33.24 -3.88 39.26
CA SER A 58 -32.80 -5.14 39.83
C SER A 58 -32.61 -5.11 41.34
N ASN A 59 -33.04 -6.19 41.99
CA ASN A 59 -32.79 -6.44 43.41
C ASN A 59 -31.43 -7.09 43.70
N LEU A 60 -30.68 -7.48 42.67
CA LEU A 60 -29.38 -8.17 42.78
C LEU A 60 -28.36 -7.60 41.77
N PRO A 61 -27.06 -7.88 41.96
CA PRO A 61 -26.05 -7.48 40.99
C PRO A 61 -26.26 -8.13 39.62
N TRP A 62 -26.16 -7.33 38.55
CA TRP A 62 -26.41 -7.75 37.18
C TRP A 62 -25.20 -7.47 36.27
N ARG A 63 -25.17 -8.15 35.12
CA ARG A 63 -24.27 -7.90 33.98
C ARG A 63 -25.08 -7.70 32.72
N ILE A 64 -24.51 -7.02 31.73
CA ILE A 64 -25.14 -6.78 30.43
C ILE A 64 -24.19 -7.09 29.27
N GLU A 65 -24.73 -7.62 28.18
CA GLU A 65 -24.02 -7.95 26.94
C GLU A 65 -24.91 -7.71 25.70
N CYS A 66 -24.31 -7.68 24.50
CA CYS A 66 -25.02 -7.61 23.23
C CYS A 66 -24.53 -8.71 22.28
N ASP A 67 -25.43 -9.22 21.42
CA ASP A 67 -25.08 -10.17 20.36
C ASP A 67 -24.37 -9.52 19.15
N LYS A 68 -24.29 -8.18 19.15
CA LYS A 68 -23.58 -7.37 18.15
C LYS A 68 -22.56 -6.44 18.80
N ASP A 69 -21.48 -6.20 18.09
CA ASP A 69 -20.36 -5.34 18.48
C ASP A 69 -20.62 -3.84 18.27
N TRP A 70 -21.64 -3.47 17.49
CA TRP A 70 -22.04 -2.08 17.26
C TRP A 70 -22.91 -1.47 18.37
N VAL A 71 -23.14 -2.19 19.47
CA VAL A 71 -23.79 -1.69 20.70
C VAL A 71 -22.82 -1.86 21.87
N SER A 72 -22.55 -0.79 22.60
CA SER A 72 -21.70 -0.81 23.80
C SER A 72 -22.38 -0.16 25.00
N PHE A 73 -21.80 -0.34 26.19
CA PHE A 73 -22.43 0.00 27.47
C PHE A 73 -21.45 0.66 28.44
N ASP A 74 -21.95 1.63 29.22
CA ASP A 74 -21.28 2.16 30.41
C ASP A 74 -22.29 2.48 31.53
N PRO A 75 -22.25 1.80 32.69
CA PRO A 75 -21.43 0.63 33.03
C PRO A 75 -21.96 -0.70 32.46
N PHE A 76 -21.09 -1.72 32.37
CA PHE A 76 -21.44 -3.09 31.92
C PHE A 76 -21.89 -4.04 33.06
N TYR A 77 -21.94 -3.55 34.29
CA TYR A 77 -22.43 -4.26 35.47
C TYR A 77 -22.93 -3.26 36.52
N GLY A 78 -23.81 -3.69 37.42
CA GLY A 78 -24.32 -2.84 38.50
C GLY A 78 -24.82 -3.66 39.70
N PRO A 79 -24.88 -3.08 40.91
CA PRO A 79 -25.26 -3.80 42.14
C PRO A 79 -26.78 -3.87 42.40
N GLY A 80 -27.59 -3.17 41.60
CA GLY A 80 -29.05 -3.06 41.73
C GLY A 80 -29.59 -2.10 40.66
N ASP A 81 -30.68 -1.40 40.95
CA ASP A 81 -31.25 -0.40 40.04
C ASP A 81 -30.18 0.58 39.51
N ALA A 82 -30.18 0.81 38.20
CA ALA A 82 -29.16 1.61 37.54
C ALA A 82 -29.68 2.24 36.25
N LYS A 83 -29.12 3.40 35.92
CA LYS A 83 -29.17 3.98 34.58
C LYS A 83 -27.83 3.78 33.91
N ILE A 84 -27.85 3.26 32.69
CA ILE A 84 -26.65 3.03 31.90
C ILE A 84 -26.73 3.76 30.58
N THR A 85 -25.57 4.13 30.05
CA THR A 85 -25.45 4.64 28.69
C THR A 85 -25.26 3.48 27.73
N VAL A 86 -26.11 3.40 26.71
CA VAL A 86 -26.02 2.46 25.60
C VAL A 86 -25.62 3.25 24.36
N THR A 87 -24.40 3.06 23.88
CA THR A 87 -23.94 3.68 22.64
C THR A 87 -24.25 2.75 21.48
N VAL A 88 -25.04 3.24 20.52
CA VAL A 88 -25.33 2.53 19.26
C VAL A 88 -24.55 3.20 18.15
N SER A 89 -23.59 2.49 17.56
CA SER A 89 -22.79 2.97 16.42
C SER A 89 -23.65 3.16 15.17
N ALA A 90 -23.25 4.02 14.24
CA ALA A 90 -24.03 4.31 13.02
C ALA A 90 -24.32 3.08 12.15
N ASN A 91 -25.54 3.00 11.60
CA ASN A 91 -25.93 2.06 10.56
C ASN A 91 -25.73 2.68 9.19
N ARG A 92 -24.75 2.18 8.45
CA ARG A 92 -24.37 2.66 7.11
C ARG A 92 -24.86 1.76 5.98
N THR A 93 -25.71 0.77 6.28
CA THR A 93 -26.36 -0.03 5.23
C THR A 93 -27.69 0.60 4.83
N LEU A 94 -28.07 0.45 3.56
CA LEU A 94 -29.44 0.77 3.09
C LEU A 94 -30.50 -0.15 3.70
N GLU A 95 -30.07 -1.15 4.47
CA GLU A 95 -30.92 -2.04 5.23
C GLU A 95 -30.95 -1.62 6.70
N GLU A 96 -32.11 -1.80 7.30
CA GLU A 96 -32.31 -1.70 8.74
C GLU A 96 -31.60 -2.87 9.44
N ARG A 97 -31.06 -2.64 10.64
CA ARG A 97 -30.37 -3.69 11.40
C ARG A 97 -30.88 -3.81 12.83
N SER A 98 -30.69 -4.99 13.40
CA SER A 98 -31.17 -5.31 14.74
C SER A 98 -30.10 -6.01 15.58
N ALA A 99 -30.14 -5.76 16.89
CA ALA A 99 -29.38 -6.46 17.92
C ALA A 99 -30.28 -6.81 19.09
N THR A 100 -29.80 -7.68 19.96
CA THR A 100 -30.44 -8.08 21.21
C THR A 100 -29.46 -7.82 22.35
N ILE A 101 -29.83 -6.90 23.24
CA ILE A 101 -29.17 -6.70 24.52
C ILE A 101 -29.68 -7.76 25.48
N SER A 102 -28.78 -8.36 26.26
CA SER A 102 -29.10 -9.36 27.29
C SER A 102 -28.51 -8.92 28.62
N ALA A 103 -29.36 -8.74 29.64
CA ALA A 103 -28.93 -8.55 31.01
C ALA A 103 -29.23 -9.80 31.85
N TYR A 104 -28.36 -10.11 32.80
CA TYR A 104 -28.50 -11.29 33.65
C TYR A 104 -27.90 -11.09 35.04
N VAL A 105 -28.55 -11.69 36.04
CA VAL A 105 -27.97 -11.95 37.38
C VAL A 105 -27.24 -13.30 37.36
N ILE A 106 -27.86 -14.30 36.74
CA ILE A 106 -27.31 -15.65 36.54
C ILE A 106 -27.20 -15.90 35.04
N LYS A 107 -25.99 -16.21 34.56
CA LYS A 107 -25.72 -16.40 33.13
C LYS A 107 -26.60 -17.52 32.56
N GLY A 108 -27.37 -17.21 31.51
CA GLY A 108 -28.30 -18.15 30.86
C GLY A 108 -29.77 -17.89 31.20
N GLU A 109 -30.05 -17.10 32.24
CA GLU A 109 -31.39 -16.59 32.59
C GLU A 109 -31.45 -15.10 32.29
N ASN A 110 -31.55 -14.77 31.00
CA ASN A 110 -31.38 -13.41 30.52
C ASN A 110 -32.73 -12.69 30.37
N THR A 111 -32.79 -11.44 30.83
CA THR A 111 -33.78 -10.46 30.36
C THR A 111 -33.24 -9.81 29.10
N THR A 112 -34.07 -9.72 28.05
CA THR A 112 -33.62 -9.23 26.73
C THR A 112 -34.31 -7.94 26.32
N LEU A 113 -33.59 -7.12 25.55
CA LEU A 113 -34.09 -5.87 25.00
C LEU A 113 -33.69 -5.77 23.51
N PRO A 114 -34.66 -5.63 22.59
CA PRO A 114 -34.36 -5.46 21.19
C PRO A 114 -33.81 -4.05 20.91
N VAL A 115 -32.77 -3.98 20.09
CA VAL A 115 -32.28 -2.74 19.48
C VAL A 115 -32.59 -2.82 18.00
N LYS A 116 -33.26 -1.80 17.48
CA LYS A 116 -33.61 -1.68 16.08
C LYS A 116 -33.09 -0.35 15.56
N GLN A 117 -32.22 -0.38 14.55
CA GLN A 117 -31.58 0.82 14.04
C GLN A 117 -31.97 1.07 12.58
N ALA A 118 -32.45 2.28 12.31
CA ALA A 118 -32.86 2.71 10.98
C ALA A 118 -31.76 2.51 9.94
N ALA A 119 -32.16 2.24 8.69
CA ALA A 119 -31.27 2.20 7.54
C ALA A 119 -30.62 3.57 7.27
N ALA A 120 -29.43 3.55 6.69
CA ALA A 120 -28.85 4.71 6.02
C ALA A 120 -29.66 5.08 4.77
N SER A 121 -29.62 6.35 4.39
CA SER A 121 -30.02 6.81 3.05
C SER A 121 -28.86 6.72 2.07
N ALA A 122 -29.13 6.79 0.76
CA ALA A 122 -28.09 6.75 -0.27
C ALA A 122 -27.02 7.85 -0.10
N SER A 123 -27.38 9.01 0.45
CA SER A 123 -26.43 10.08 0.79
C SER A 123 -25.61 9.82 2.05
N ASP A 124 -25.99 8.84 2.88
CA ASP A 124 -25.25 8.43 4.08
C ASP A 124 -24.30 7.23 3.83
N LEU A 125 -24.29 6.70 2.60
CA LEU A 125 -23.39 5.62 2.22
C LEU A 125 -21.91 6.05 2.25
N ALA A 126 -21.65 7.36 2.21
CA ALA A 126 -20.34 7.96 2.39
C ALA A 126 -20.49 9.21 3.27
N THR A 127 -19.94 9.18 4.48
CA THR A 127 -19.78 10.39 5.29
C THR A 127 -18.57 11.17 4.78
N ASN A 128 -18.73 12.49 4.67
CA ASN A 128 -17.64 13.38 4.28
C ASN A 128 -17.11 14.05 5.54
N TYR A 129 -15.85 13.79 5.85
CA TYR A 129 -15.12 14.45 6.93
C TYR A 129 -14.22 15.55 6.36
N TYR A 130 -14.13 16.67 7.05
CA TYR A 130 -13.37 17.85 6.66
C TYR A 130 -12.29 18.14 7.69
N VAL A 131 -11.06 18.29 7.20
CA VAL A 131 -9.86 18.36 8.03
C VAL A 131 -9.06 19.60 7.68
N LYS A 132 -8.67 20.36 8.71
CA LYS A 132 -7.73 21.48 8.61
C LYS A 132 -6.53 21.26 9.52
N ALA A 133 -5.40 21.87 9.20
CA ALA A 133 -4.19 21.77 10.02
C ALA A 133 -4.38 22.39 11.41
N ASP A 134 -5.27 23.40 11.52
CA ASP A 134 -5.72 24.03 12.76
C ASP A 134 -7.07 23.51 13.26
N GLY A 135 -7.57 22.41 12.67
CA GLY A 135 -8.80 21.74 13.11
C GLY A 135 -8.68 21.21 14.54
N ALA A 136 -9.80 21.08 15.24
CA ALA A 136 -9.83 20.66 16.64
C ALA A 136 -10.50 19.29 16.82
N ALA A 137 -9.92 18.44 17.66
CA ALA A 137 -10.36 17.04 17.83
C ALA A 137 -11.74 16.91 18.51
N ASP A 138 -12.23 17.97 19.16
CA ASP A 138 -13.57 18.05 19.74
C ASP A 138 -14.66 18.42 18.71
N LYS A 139 -14.28 18.70 17.45
CA LYS A 139 -15.21 18.97 16.35
C LYS A 139 -15.56 17.69 15.60
N ASP A 140 -16.80 17.65 15.11
CA ASP A 140 -17.35 16.51 14.37
C ASP A 140 -16.73 16.28 12.99
N GLY A 141 -16.08 17.29 12.40
CA GLY A 141 -15.51 17.21 11.06
C GLY A 141 -16.55 17.13 9.95
N LEU A 142 -17.84 17.43 10.18
CA LEU A 142 -18.88 17.26 9.16
C LEU A 142 -19.02 18.46 8.20
N THR A 143 -18.34 19.56 8.49
CA THR A 143 -18.27 20.76 7.65
C THR A 143 -16.87 21.39 7.72
N TRP A 144 -16.55 22.30 6.80
CA TRP A 144 -15.29 23.06 6.86
C TRP A 144 -15.21 24.03 8.05
N GLU A 145 -16.36 24.47 8.58
CA GLU A 145 -16.49 25.32 9.76
C GLU A 145 -16.30 24.53 11.07
N THR A 146 -16.68 23.25 11.07
CA THR A 146 -16.45 22.30 12.16
C THR A 146 -15.34 21.30 11.83
N ALA A 147 -14.35 21.74 11.04
CA ALA A 147 -13.26 20.88 10.61
C ALA A 147 -12.49 20.30 11.81
N THR A 148 -12.21 19.00 11.74
CA THR A 148 -11.55 18.25 12.81
C THR A 148 -10.08 17.97 12.48
N THR A 149 -9.36 17.31 13.39
CA THR A 149 -7.98 16.85 13.13
C THR A 149 -7.95 15.64 12.20
N LEU A 150 -6.86 15.45 11.45
CA LEU A 150 -6.73 14.28 10.57
C LEU A 150 -6.80 12.95 11.34
N ALA A 151 -6.19 12.90 12.53
CA ALA A 151 -6.23 11.69 13.38
C ALA A 151 -7.67 11.33 13.77
N ASN A 152 -8.48 12.32 14.18
CA ASN A 152 -9.88 12.10 14.55
C ASN A 152 -10.73 11.69 13.34
N ALA A 153 -10.56 12.33 12.18
CA ALA A 153 -11.28 11.95 10.97
C ALA A 153 -10.95 10.51 10.52
N ILE A 154 -9.69 10.08 10.63
CA ILE A 154 -9.28 8.71 10.34
C ILE A 154 -9.94 7.73 11.34
N ASP A 155 -9.95 8.04 12.63
CA ASP A 155 -10.58 7.18 13.65
C ASP A 155 -12.09 6.98 13.38
N LEU A 156 -12.78 8.03 12.94
CA LEU A 156 -14.21 8.02 12.64
C LEU A 156 -14.57 7.41 11.27
N ALA A 157 -13.61 7.36 10.33
CA ALA A 157 -13.87 6.95 8.96
C ALA A 157 -14.08 5.44 8.82
N MET A 158 -15.12 5.07 8.09
CA MET A 158 -15.47 3.69 7.79
C MET A 158 -15.39 3.42 6.28
N ASN A 159 -15.59 2.16 5.87
CA ASN A 159 -15.66 1.81 4.45
C ASN A 159 -16.64 2.72 3.68
N GLY A 160 -16.19 3.30 2.58
CA GLY A 160 -16.98 4.19 1.73
C GLY A 160 -16.90 5.69 2.08
N ASP A 161 -16.35 6.06 3.23
CA ASP A 161 -16.21 7.46 3.62
C ASP A 161 -15.20 8.24 2.79
N VAL A 162 -15.29 9.56 2.87
CA VAL A 162 -14.35 10.49 2.24
C VAL A 162 -13.83 11.47 3.29
N ILE A 163 -12.51 11.62 3.36
CA ILE A 163 -11.84 12.62 4.20
C ILE A 163 -11.24 13.67 3.26
N HIS A 164 -11.78 14.88 3.30
CA HIS A 164 -11.29 16.06 2.60
C HIS A 164 -10.27 16.79 3.47
N VAL A 165 -9.05 16.96 2.97
CA VAL A 165 -7.94 17.50 3.74
C VAL A 165 -7.45 18.80 3.12
N ALA A 166 -7.53 19.88 3.89
CA ALA A 166 -7.00 21.19 3.50
C ALA A 166 -5.47 21.17 3.35
N ALA A 167 -4.94 22.17 2.67
CA ALA A 167 -3.51 22.41 2.55
C ALA A 167 -2.92 22.67 3.93
N GLY A 168 -1.71 22.15 4.13
CA GLY A 168 -1.05 22.18 5.42
C GLY A 168 -0.16 20.96 5.63
N SER A 169 0.57 20.96 6.75
CA SER A 169 1.45 19.87 7.14
C SER A 169 0.86 19.13 8.33
N TYR A 170 0.67 17.81 8.17
CA TYR A 170 0.07 16.93 9.15
C TYR A 170 1.11 15.91 9.61
N VAL A 171 1.35 15.86 10.92
CA VAL A 171 2.28 14.91 11.54
C VAL A 171 1.48 13.82 12.25
N PRO A 172 1.77 12.53 12.04
CA PRO A 172 1.00 11.46 12.66
C PRO A 172 1.23 11.40 14.18
N SER A 173 0.15 11.21 14.93
CA SER A 173 0.15 11.21 16.41
C SER A 173 -0.34 9.90 17.03
N VAL A 174 -0.86 8.98 16.22
CA VAL A 174 -1.46 7.71 16.66
C VAL A 174 -0.58 6.54 16.24
N PRO A 175 -0.13 5.67 17.16
CA PRO A 175 0.63 4.47 16.82
C PRO A 175 -0.17 3.54 15.91
N LEU A 176 0.51 2.92 14.94
CA LEU A 176 -0.03 1.82 14.14
C LEU A 176 -0.66 0.75 15.04
N THR A 177 -1.80 0.20 14.63
CA THR A 177 -2.53 -0.85 15.36
C THR A 177 -1.62 -1.97 15.87
N GLY A 178 -1.66 -2.20 17.19
CA GLY A 178 -0.85 -3.22 17.88
C GLY A 178 0.56 -2.76 18.29
N MET A 179 0.97 -1.56 17.91
CA MET A 179 2.22 -0.93 18.32
C MET A 179 1.99 0.11 19.42
N LYS A 180 3.07 0.62 20.04
CA LYS A 180 2.96 1.44 21.26
C LYS A 180 3.90 2.64 21.32
N THR A 181 4.84 2.79 20.39
CA THR A 181 5.86 3.86 20.49
C THR A 181 5.51 5.01 19.55
N ALA A 182 6.00 6.22 19.88
CA ALA A 182 5.84 7.38 19.00
C ALA A 182 6.51 7.20 17.62
N LEU A 183 7.52 6.32 17.53
CA LEU A 183 8.15 5.96 16.26
C LEU A 183 7.23 5.10 15.37
N ASP A 184 6.18 4.51 15.96
CA ASP A 184 5.16 3.74 15.25
C ASP A 184 3.96 4.60 14.83
N ASN A 185 3.98 5.90 15.14
CA ASN A 185 2.90 6.79 14.74
C ASN A 185 2.75 6.81 13.23
N THR A 186 1.52 6.71 12.73
CA THR A 186 1.25 6.68 11.29
C THR A 186 -0.14 7.21 10.99
N PHE A 187 -0.39 7.59 9.75
CA PHE A 187 -1.74 7.73 9.23
C PHE A 187 -2.22 6.34 8.78
N GLU A 188 -2.90 5.63 9.67
CA GLU A 188 -3.39 4.28 9.38
C GLU A 188 -4.71 4.34 8.61
N ILE A 189 -4.68 3.91 7.34
CA ILE A 189 -5.88 3.71 6.53
C ILE A 189 -6.40 2.31 6.82
N HIS A 190 -7.17 2.22 7.89
CA HIS A 190 -7.70 0.98 8.45
C HIS A 190 -8.98 0.48 7.77
N SER A 191 -9.62 1.34 6.99
CA SER A 191 -10.87 1.07 6.27
C SER A 191 -10.79 1.53 4.81
N ASN A 192 -11.70 1.04 3.97
CA ASN A 192 -11.78 1.35 2.53
C ASN A 192 -12.44 2.73 2.30
N PHE A 193 -11.91 3.78 2.92
CA PHE A 193 -12.30 5.18 2.69
C PHE A 193 -11.35 5.86 1.70
N ALA A 194 -11.78 7.01 1.18
CA ALA A 194 -10.95 7.91 0.39
C ALA A 194 -10.40 9.04 1.25
N MET A 195 -9.14 9.40 1.04
CA MET A 195 -8.55 10.66 1.49
C MET A 195 -8.22 11.50 0.27
N ILE A 196 -8.61 12.77 0.29
CA ILE A 196 -8.39 13.71 -0.82
C ILE A 196 -7.72 14.97 -0.25
N GLY A 197 -6.46 15.18 -0.61
CA GLY A 197 -5.70 16.41 -0.35
C GLY A 197 -5.92 17.43 -1.46
N GLY A 198 -5.40 18.65 -1.28
CA GLY A 198 -5.51 19.69 -2.31
C GLY A 198 -6.55 20.77 -2.05
N TYR A 199 -7.26 20.76 -0.91
CA TYR A 199 -8.21 21.84 -0.61
C TYR A 199 -7.47 23.08 -0.08
N PRO A 200 -7.94 24.32 -0.32
CA PRO A 200 -7.34 25.52 0.27
C PRO A 200 -7.23 25.43 1.80
N ALA A 201 -6.19 26.03 2.39
CA ALA A 201 -6.01 26.02 3.86
C ALA A 201 -7.20 26.65 4.60
N ASP A 202 -7.80 27.68 4.02
CA ASP A 202 -8.98 28.39 4.50
C ASP A 202 -10.29 27.86 3.88
N ALA A 203 -10.30 26.61 3.40
CA ALA A 203 -11.44 26.03 2.70
C ALA A 203 -12.76 26.26 3.43
N THR A 204 -13.79 26.57 2.64
CA THR A 204 -15.18 26.76 3.04
C THR A 204 -16.07 25.84 2.20
N THR A 205 -17.36 25.77 2.53
CA THR A 205 -18.35 25.05 1.70
C THR A 205 -18.22 25.42 0.21
N GLY A 206 -18.11 24.40 -0.65
CA GLY A 206 -17.90 24.54 -2.09
C GLY A 206 -16.44 24.57 -2.55
N ALA A 207 -15.46 24.49 -1.64
CA ALA A 207 -14.05 24.34 -2.00
C ALA A 207 -13.80 23.10 -2.87
N VAL A 208 -12.84 23.20 -3.79
CA VAL A 208 -12.46 22.13 -4.74
C VAL A 208 -10.99 21.79 -4.51
N ALA A 209 -10.65 20.51 -4.63
CA ALA A 209 -9.27 20.05 -4.53
C ALA A 209 -8.47 20.44 -5.79
N ASP A 210 -7.31 21.04 -5.55
CA ASP A 210 -6.26 21.33 -6.51
C ASP A 210 -4.90 21.07 -5.82
N PRO A 211 -4.37 19.83 -5.89
CA PRO A 211 -3.13 19.47 -5.20
C PRO A 211 -1.87 20.13 -5.79
N GLU A 212 -1.95 20.73 -6.98
CA GLU A 212 -0.85 21.53 -7.52
C GLU A 212 -0.79 22.92 -6.87
N ALA A 213 -1.96 23.53 -6.61
CA ALA A 213 -2.05 24.85 -5.99
C ALA A 213 -2.03 24.82 -4.45
N ASN A 214 -2.57 23.77 -3.84
CA ASN A 214 -2.86 23.70 -2.40
C ASN A 214 -2.24 22.45 -1.79
N GLU A 215 -0.92 22.47 -1.53
CA GLU A 215 -0.22 21.27 -1.09
C GLU A 215 -0.68 20.77 0.29
N THR A 216 -1.13 19.51 0.34
CA THR A 216 -1.42 18.78 1.58
C THR A 216 -0.30 17.78 1.86
N ILE A 217 0.40 17.97 2.97
CA ILE A 217 1.62 17.23 3.31
C ILE A 217 1.34 16.28 4.48
N LEU A 218 1.55 14.98 4.27
CA LEU A 218 1.70 13.98 5.32
C LEU A 218 3.20 13.88 5.64
N ASP A 219 3.59 14.44 6.79
CA ASP A 219 5.00 14.61 7.17
C ASP A 219 5.37 13.68 8.33
N GLY A 220 6.25 12.72 8.06
CA GLY A 220 6.78 11.82 9.09
C GLY A 220 7.74 12.48 10.09
N ASN A 221 8.12 13.74 9.86
CA ASN A 221 9.02 14.55 10.67
C ASN A 221 10.37 13.86 10.99
N LYS A 222 10.79 12.91 10.13
CA LYS A 222 11.95 12.02 10.32
C LYS A 222 11.90 11.20 11.61
N ALA A 223 10.71 11.09 12.20
CA ALA A 223 10.48 10.54 13.52
C ALA A 223 9.55 9.33 13.51
N VAL A 224 9.01 8.94 12.36
CA VAL A 224 8.13 7.76 12.26
C VAL A 224 8.61 6.75 11.23
N CYS A 225 8.31 5.48 11.48
CA CYS A 225 8.72 4.37 10.63
C CYS A 225 7.91 4.29 9.34
N HIS A 226 6.64 4.62 9.38
CA HIS A 226 5.76 4.66 8.21
C HIS A 226 4.95 5.95 8.30
N VAL A 227 5.06 6.85 7.32
CA VAL A 227 4.17 8.03 7.31
C VAL A 227 2.72 7.57 7.15
N VAL A 228 2.49 6.62 6.24
CA VAL A 228 1.19 6.02 5.95
C VAL A 228 1.28 4.49 6.05
N ALA A 229 0.31 3.88 6.71
CA ALA A 229 0.11 2.43 6.68
C ALA A 229 -1.30 2.12 6.17
N VAL A 230 -1.42 1.26 5.17
CA VAL A 230 -2.70 0.80 4.64
C VAL A 230 -2.94 -0.61 5.13
N THR A 231 -3.90 -0.74 6.04
CA THR A 231 -4.27 -2.00 6.71
C THR A 231 -5.70 -2.45 6.36
N ALA A 232 -6.44 -1.63 5.60
CA ALA A 232 -7.81 -1.88 5.16
C ALA A 232 -7.99 -3.29 4.57
N VAL A 233 -8.93 -4.04 5.14
CA VAL A 233 -9.28 -5.38 4.66
C VAL A 233 -9.93 -5.29 3.29
N LYS A 234 -9.47 -6.12 2.35
CA LYS A 234 -10.11 -6.27 1.04
C LYS A 234 -11.57 -6.66 1.19
N THR A 235 -12.45 -5.79 0.72
CA THR A 235 -13.88 -6.04 0.67
C THR A 235 -14.35 -5.94 -0.78
N THR A 236 -15.23 -6.86 -1.20
CA THR A 236 -15.72 -6.90 -2.58
C THR A 236 -16.32 -5.56 -3.00
N GLY A 237 -15.83 -5.00 -4.11
CA GLY A 237 -16.31 -3.72 -4.66
C GLY A 237 -15.77 -2.48 -3.95
N MET A 238 -14.95 -2.59 -2.91
CA MET A 238 -14.41 -1.45 -2.16
C MET A 238 -12.88 -1.40 -2.24
N LYS A 239 -12.33 -0.19 -2.07
CA LYS A 239 -10.90 0.10 -2.02
C LYS A 239 -10.64 1.33 -1.16
N ALA A 240 -9.46 1.42 -0.54
CA ALA A 240 -8.96 2.68 -0.03
C ALA A 240 -8.48 3.57 -1.18
N THR A 241 -8.50 4.90 -0.99
CA THR A 241 -7.94 5.85 -1.95
C THR A 241 -7.12 6.92 -1.23
N LEU A 242 -5.92 7.23 -1.72
CA LEU A 242 -5.18 8.43 -1.36
C LEU A 242 -5.00 9.26 -2.63
N ASP A 243 -5.49 10.49 -2.62
CA ASP A 243 -5.42 11.39 -3.77
C ASP A 243 -4.81 12.74 -3.38
N GLY A 244 -3.80 13.19 -4.11
CA GLY A 244 -3.29 14.56 -4.03
C GLY A 244 -2.43 14.89 -2.79
N PHE A 245 -1.73 13.91 -2.21
CA PHE A 245 -0.86 14.12 -1.04
C PHE A 245 0.63 14.16 -1.39
N THR A 246 1.37 15.03 -0.69
CA THR A 246 2.82 14.90 -0.55
C THR A 246 3.13 14.08 0.71
N ILE A 247 3.80 12.94 0.56
CA ILE A 247 4.14 12.00 1.64
C ILE A 247 5.66 12.00 1.78
N LYS A 248 6.17 12.56 2.89
CA LYS A 248 7.61 12.80 3.05
C LYS A 248 8.14 12.61 4.45
N ASN A 249 9.47 12.59 4.53
CA ASN A 249 10.23 12.52 5.79
C ASN A 249 9.91 11.29 6.66
N GLY A 250 9.37 10.21 6.08
CA GLY A 250 9.35 8.91 6.75
C GLY A 250 10.76 8.43 7.01
N SER A 251 11.03 7.92 8.22
CA SER A 251 12.37 7.48 8.56
C SER A 251 12.42 6.57 9.79
N SER A 252 12.66 5.28 9.58
CA SER A 252 12.97 4.37 10.68
C SER A 252 14.29 4.77 11.36
N GLN A 253 14.33 4.59 12.68
CA GLN A 253 15.49 4.87 13.55
C GLN A 253 16.01 3.61 14.25
N PHE A 254 15.43 2.44 13.97
CA PHE A 254 15.70 1.21 14.70
C PHE A 254 16.87 0.39 14.10
N GLY A 255 17.82 0.00 14.96
CA GLY A 255 18.84 -1.00 14.61
C GLY A 255 18.28 -2.44 14.56
N THR A 256 17.33 -2.75 15.45
CA THR A 256 16.61 -4.04 15.52
C THR A 256 15.17 -3.86 15.10
N VAL A 257 14.68 -4.71 14.20
CA VAL A 257 13.36 -4.54 13.58
C VAL A 257 12.30 -5.28 14.39
N ALA A 258 11.38 -4.56 15.02
CA ALA A 258 10.14 -5.15 15.51
C ALA A 258 9.06 -5.11 14.40
N SER A 259 7.98 -5.85 14.62
CA SER A 259 6.83 -5.87 13.74
C SER A 259 5.55 -6.17 14.51
N THR A 260 4.43 -5.66 14.01
CA THR A 260 3.08 -6.12 14.38
C THR A 260 2.48 -6.94 13.23
N ALA A 261 1.52 -7.82 13.53
CA ALA A 261 0.78 -8.56 12.53
C ALA A 261 -0.65 -8.01 12.44
N ILE A 262 -1.02 -7.46 11.28
CA ILE A 262 -2.34 -6.89 11.02
C ILE A 262 -2.90 -7.62 9.78
N ASN A 263 -4.08 -8.22 9.92
CA ASN A 263 -4.75 -8.97 8.83
C ASN A 263 -3.86 -10.03 8.14
N GLY A 264 -3.00 -10.68 8.93
CA GLY A 264 -2.07 -11.71 8.46
C GLY A 264 -0.77 -11.19 7.84
N VAL A 265 -0.58 -9.87 7.77
CA VAL A 265 0.63 -9.24 7.22
C VAL A 265 1.51 -8.68 8.34
N LYS A 266 2.82 -8.88 8.24
CA LYS A 266 3.79 -8.31 9.20
C LYS A 266 4.22 -6.92 8.76
N PHE A 267 3.85 -5.91 9.53
CA PHE A 267 4.29 -4.53 9.36
C PHE A 267 5.58 -4.32 10.14
N TYR A 268 6.70 -4.31 9.43
CA TYR A 268 8.03 -4.15 9.99
C TYR A 268 8.43 -2.68 10.09
N GLN A 269 8.93 -2.24 11.24
CA GLN A 269 9.32 -0.85 11.52
C GLN A 269 10.45 -0.26 10.63
N SER A 270 10.97 -0.97 9.62
CA SER A 270 12.07 -0.50 8.74
C SER A 270 11.81 -0.76 7.27
N TYR A 271 10.52 -0.79 6.90
CA TYR A 271 10.04 -1.23 5.58
C TYR A 271 9.02 -0.23 5.09
N GLY A 272 9.25 0.51 4.00
CA GLY A 272 8.24 1.44 3.50
C GLY A 272 8.14 2.67 4.38
N ALA A 273 9.19 3.48 4.41
CA ALA A 273 9.26 4.69 5.22
C ALA A 273 8.13 5.68 4.93
N GLY A 274 7.79 5.84 3.65
CA GLY A 274 6.66 6.65 3.21
C GLY A 274 5.34 5.91 3.37
N ILE A 275 5.17 4.80 2.65
CA ILE A 275 3.91 4.03 2.61
C ILE A 275 4.19 2.54 2.79
N PHE A 276 3.45 1.88 3.70
CA PHE A 276 3.34 0.43 3.77
C PHE A 276 1.92 -0.02 3.42
N ILE A 277 1.75 -0.80 2.35
CA ILE A 277 0.47 -1.41 1.95
C ILE A 277 0.50 -2.92 2.22
N GLY A 278 -0.36 -3.42 3.11
CA GLY A 278 -0.40 -4.84 3.47
C GLY A 278 -1.73 -5.51 3.14
N ASN A 279 -1.75 -6.42 2.15
CA ASN A 279 -2.94 -7.21 1.75
C ASN A 279 -4.22 -6.38 1.52
N SER A 280 -4.09 -5.11 1.14
CA SER A 280 -5.20 -4.18 0.90
C SER A 280 -5.45 -3.97 -0.59
N ARG A 281 -6.63 -3.44 -0.94
CA ARG A 281 -6.90 -2.83 -2.25
C ARG A 281 -6.84 -1.31 -2.11
N VAL A 282 -5.93 -0.65 -2.84
CA VAL A 282 -5.71 0.80 -2.70
C VAL A 282 -5.36 1.47 -4.02
N ASP A 283 -5.92 2.65 -4.24
CA ASP A 283 -5.50 3.57 -5.29
C ASP A 283 -4.71 4.72 -4.67
N VAL A 284 -3.53 5.00 -5.21
CA VAL A 284 -2.66 6.12 -4.86
C VAL A 284 -2.56 6.99 -6.11
N LEU A 285 -3.17 8.16 -6.04
CA LEU A 285 -3.44 9.03 -7.19
C LEU A 285 -2.79 10.39 -6.95
N ASN A 286 -2.14 10.96 -7.97
CA ASN A 286 -1.62 12.34 -7.92
C ASN A 286 -0.71 12.64 -6.70
N CYS A 287 -0.06 11.61 -6.15
CA CYS A 287 0.71 11.73 -4.91
C CYS A 287 2.20 11.92 -5.21
N LYS A 288 2.87 12.66 -4.32
CA LYS A 288 4.33 12.82 -4.29
C LYS A 288 4.89 12.06 -3.10
N ILE A 289 5.57 10.94 -3.32
CA ILE A 289 6.24 10.16 -2.28
C ILE A 289 7.73 10.48 -2.35
N VAL A 290 8.17 11.42 -1.50
CA VAL A 290 9.49 12.06 -1.63
C VAL A 290 10.25 12.18 -0.32
N ASP A 291 11.59 12.24 -0.39
CA ASP A 291 12.46 12.44 0.77
C ASP A 291 12.28 11.42 1.91
N ASN A 292 11.75 10.23 1.62
CA ASN A 292 11.61 9.18 2.62
C ASN A 292 12.91 8.38 2.70
N THR A 293 13.42 8.21 3.92
CA THR A 293 14.71 7.55 4.14
C THR A 293 14.63 6.48 5.21
N ASP A 294 14.81 5.22 4.84
CA ASP A 294 14.73 4.11 5.80
C ASP A 294 16.12 3.49 6.07
N ILE A 295 16.34 2.86 7.22
CA ILE A 295 17.58 2.12 7.47
C ILE A 295 17.75 0.91 6.53
N ARG A 296 16.66 0.20 6.18
CA ARG A 296 16.70 -1.08 5.46
C ARG A 296 15.96 -1.10 4.12
N MET A 297 14.78 -0.52 4.00
CA MET A 297 14.00 -0.60 2.75
C MET A 297 13.18 0.65 2.51
N GLY A 298 13.12 1.05 1.25
CA GLY A 298 12.78 2.38 0.75
C GLY A 298 11.41 2.95 1.10
N ALA A 299 10.97 3.90 0.28
CA ALA A 299 9.78 4.68 0.56
C ALA A 299 8.49 3.87 0.55
N ILE A 300 8.35 2.90 -0.35
CA ILE A 300 7.08 2.21 -0.57
C ILE A 300 7.27 0.71 -0.40
N ARG A 301 6.39 0.10 0.38
CA ARG A 301 6.27 -1.34 0.54
C ARG A 301 4.87 -1.82 0.15
N VAL A 302 4.79 -2.84 -0.71
CA VAL A 302 3.52 -3.43 -1.17
C VAL A 302 3.58 -4.95 -0.98
N ASP A 303 2.88 -5.46 0.03
CA ASP A 303 3.08 -6.83 0.50
C ASP A 303 1.82 -7.71 0.45
N ALA A 304 2.07 -9.02 0.43
CA ALA A 304 1.16 -10.08 0.87
C ALA A 304 -0.24 -10.04 0.23
N GLY A 305 -0.31 -10.17 -1.09
CA GLY A 305 -1.56 -10.25 -1.83
C GLY A 305 -2.27 -8.91 -2.02
N ALA A 306 -1.60 -7.79 -1.73
CA ALA A 306 -2.12 -6.46 -2.03
C ALA A 306 -2.44 -6.29 -3.53
N GLU A 307 -3.43 -5.44 -3.80
CA GLU A 307 -3.80 -4.98 -5.14
C GLU A 307 -3.75 -3.45 -5.14
N ALA A 308 -2.71 -2.88 -5.76
CA ALA A 308 -2.46 -1.45 -5.69
C ALA A 308 -2.40 -0.81 -7.08
N LEU A 309 -2.92 0.40 -7.21
CA LEU A 309 -2.74 1.29 -8.35
C LEU A 309 -1.97 2.53 -7.90
N PHE A 310 -0.88 2.84 -8.58
CA PHE A 310 -0.26 4.16 -8.56
C PHE A 310 -0.53 4.81 -9.90
N ASP A 311 -1.21 5.96 -9.91
CA ASP A 311 -1.48 6.72 -11.13
C ASP A 311 -1.09 8.18 -10.96
N ASN A 312 -0.39 8.73 -11.95
CA ASN A 312 0.11 10.10 -11.94
C ASN A 312 0.92 10.45 -10.68
N CYS A 313 1.73 9.52 -10.18
CA CYS A 313 2.51 9.71 -8.95
C CYS A 313 3.98 10.06 -9.24
N LEU A 314 4.56 10.82 -8.33
CA LEU A 314 6.00 11.08 -8.27
C LEU A 314 6.62 10.30 -7.10
N VAL A 315 7.59 9.45 -7.37
CA VAL A 315 8.38 8.72 -6.36
C VAL A 315 9.83 9.15 -6.50
N ALA A 316 10.25 10.13 -5.70
CA ALA A 316 11.52 10.83 -5.91
C ALA A 316 12.38 10.92 -4.66
N ASP A 317 13.70 10.92 -4.84
CA ASP A 317 14.64 11.31 -3.78
C ASP A 317 14.53 10.45 -2.50
N ASN A 318 14.02 9.24 -2.63
CA ASN A 318 13.92 8.30 -1.53
C ASN A 318 15.19 7.44 -1.43
N ALA A 319 15.60 7.10 -0.21
CA ALA A 319 16.86 6.40 -0.03
C ALA A 319 16.90 5.41 1.13
N THR A 320 17.80 4.44 1.05
CA THR A 320 18.25 3.71 2.24
C THR A 320 19.35 4.51 2.96
N LYS A 321 19.25 4.73 4.27
CA LYS A 321 20.26 5.42 5.11
C LYS A 321 21.55 4.63 5.29
N SER A 322 21.44 3.30 5.32
CA SER A 322 22.53 2.45 5.79
C SER A 322 23.64 2.36 4.76
N THR A 323 24.89 2.36 5.23
CA THR A 323 26.09 2.06 4.44
C THR A 323 26.32 0.55 4.30
N VAL A 324 25.51 -0.30 4.94
CA VAL A 324 25.46 -1.75 4.73
C VAL A 324 24.50 -2.05 3.57
N THR A 325 24.70 -3.16 2.84
CA THR A 325 23.92 -3.51 1.64
C THR A 325 22.45 -3.80 1.94
N TYR A 326 21.62 -2.77 1.83
CA TYR A 326 20.18 -2.82 2.02
C TYR A 326 19.46 -2.40 0.74
N ASN A 327 18.36 -3.06 0.42
CA ASN A 327 17.81 -3.04 -0.92
C ASN A 327 16.65 -2.07 -1.03
N CYS A 328 16.53 -1.48 -2.22
CA CYS A 328 15.43 -0.63 -2.65
C CYS A 328 15.26 0.68 -1.88
N GLY A 329 15.42 1.81 -2.56
CA GLY A 329 15.12 3.15 -2.04
C GLY A 329 13.72 3.64 -2.42
N GLY A 330 13.21 3.21 -3.58
CA GLY A 330 11.89 3.61 -4.10
C GLY A 330 10.75 2.71 -3.63
N LEU A 331 10.47 1.63 -4.38
CA LEU A 331 9.32 0.75 -4.20
C LEU A 331 9.72 -0.73 -4.20
N TRP A 332 9.33 -1.44 -3.14
CA TRP A 332 9.48 -2.89 -3.04
C TRP A 332 8.10 -3.56 -3.02
N ALA A 333 7.87 -4.48 -3.96
CA ALA A 333 6.71 -5.36 -4.04
C ALA A 333 7.08 -6.81 -3.66
N ASP A 334 6.35 -7.43 -2.72
CA ASP A 334 6.57 -8.84 -2.29
C ASP A 334 5.28 -9.62 -2.04
N GLY A 335 5.07 -10.66 -2.83
CA GLY A 335 3.82 -11.41 -2.87
C GLY A 335 2.63 -10.59 -3.34
N THR A 336 2.84 -9.46 -4.02
CA THR A 336 1.74 -8.60 -4.47
C THR A 336 0.90 -9.30 -5.52
N ALA A 337 -0.41 -9.35 -5.32
CA ALA A 337 -1.31 -10.01 -6.26
C ALA A 337 -1.28 -9.29 -7.61
N LEU A 338 -1.39 -7.96 -7.58
CA LEU A 338 -1.19 -7.10 -8.74
C LEU A 338 -0.89 -5.64 -8.35
N LEU A 339 0.27 -5.14 -8.76
CA LEU A 339 0.63 -3.73 -8.68
C LEU A 339 0.56 -3.10 -10.08
N ARG A 340 -0.23 -2.05 -10.23
CA ARG A 340 -0.29 -1.23 -11.45
C ARG A 340 0.38 0.12 -11.20
N ILE A 341 1.26 0.52 -12.10
CA ILE A 341 1.97 1.79 -12.07
C ILE A 341 1.75 2.47 -13.41
N ASN A 342 0.99 3.56 -13.42
CA ASN A 342 0.57 4.26 -14.63
C ASN A 342 0.97 5.72 -14.55
N ASN A 343 1.53 6.27 -15.62
CA ASN A 343 1.86 7.69 -15.70
C ASN A 343 2.75 8.19 -14.54
N CYS A 344 3.57 7.32 -13.97
CA CYS A 344 4.36 7.65 -12.78
C CYS A 344 5.80 8.01 -13.15
N THR A 345 6.38 8.91 -12.37
CA THR A 345 7.82 9.21 -12.43
C THR A 345 8.51 8.65 -11.20
N PHE A 346 9.50 7.79 -11.41
CA PHE A 346 10.41 7.33 -10.37
C PHE A 346 11.81 7.90 -10.65
N ASN A 347 12.25 8.86 -9.85
CA ASN A 347 13.51 9.56 -10.10
C ASN A 347 14.43 9.70 -8.89
N ASN A 348 15.72 9.57 -9.13
CA ASN A 348 16.76 9.82 -8.12
C ASN A 348 16.58 9.03 -6.80
N ASN A 349 15.96 7.85 -6.85
CA ASN A 349 15.89 6.95 -5.71
C ASN A 349 17.22 6.19 -5.55
N LYS A 350 17.62 5.96 -4.29
CA LYS A 350 18.96 5.45 -3.96
C LYS A 350 18.91 4.28 -2.99
N ALA A 351 19.79 3.31 -3.20
CA ALA A 351 19.98 2.22 -2.24
C ALA A 351 21.46 1.90 -2.10
N SER A 352 21.85 1.38 -0.94
CA SER A 352 23.18 0.83 -0.70
C SER A 352 23.33 -0.62 -1.19
N GLY A 353 22.22 -1.31 -1.48
CA GLY A 353 22.17 -2.69 -1.97
C GLY A 353 21.74 -2.78 -3.42
N VAL A 354 20.81 -3.70 -3.71
CA VAL A 354 20.23 -3.85 -5.06
C VAL A 354 18.96 -3.01 -5.23
N ALA A 355 18.52 -2.84 -6.48
CA ALA A 355 17.18 -2.37 -6.81
C ALA A 355 16.82 -0.95 -6.31
N PRO A 356 17.68 0.07 -6.39
CA PRO A 356 17.46 1.37 -5.74
C PRO A 356 16.13 2.03 -6.07
N CYS A 357 15.52 1.72 -7.22
CA CYS A 357 14.19 2.19 -7.58
C CYS A 357 13.08 1.16 -7.36
N ILE A 358 12.89 0.17 -8.26
CA ILE A 358 11.79 -0.81 -8.14
C ILE A 358 12.36 -2.21 -7.90
N TYR A 359 11.93 -2.85 -6.82
CA TYR A 359 12.26 -4.24 -6.52
C TYR A 359 11.02 -5.13 -6.56
N ILE A 360 10.98 -6.06 -7.51
CA ILE A 360 9.88 -7.01 -7.69
C ILE A 360 10.38 -8.36 -7.22
N PHE A 361 9.91 -8.77 -6.05
CA PHE A 361 10.40 -9.95 -5.35
C PHE A 361 9.23 -10.84 -4.92
N GLY A 362 9.37 -12.16 -4.84
CA GLY A 362 8.24 -13.03 -4.48
C GLY A 362 8.63 -14.23 -3.62
N ASP A 363 9.60 -14.04 -2.73
CA ASP A 363 10.15 -15.12 -1.91
C ASP A 363 9.29 -15.42 -0.68
N THR A 364 8.72 -14.39 -0.04
CA THR A 364 7.97 -14.55 1.21
C THR A 364 6.46 -14.58 1.03
N GLY A 365 5.93 -13.89 0.01
CA GLY A 365 4.49 -13.78 -0.23
C GLY A 365 3.95 -14.47 -1.49
N GLY A 366 4.79 -15.24 -2.21
CA GLY A 366 4.40 -15.91 -3.47
C GLY A 366 4.69 -15.06 -4.71
N LYS A 367 4.04 -15.39 -5.85
CA LYS A 367 4.24 -14.67 -7.12
C LYS A 367 3.88 -13.19 -6.98
N THR A 368 4.73 -12.32 -7.50
CA THR A 368 4.53 -10.87 -7.49
C THR A 368 4.31 -10.37 -8.90
N ASN A 369 3.12 -9.85 -9.19
CA ASN A 369 2.78 -9.33 -10.52
C ASN A 369 2.79 -7.81 -10.55
N VAL A 370 3.52 -7.24 -11.50
CA VAL A 370 3.62 -5.79 -11.71
C VAL A 370 3.37 -5.44 -13.16
N LEU A 371 2.47 -4.49 -13.40
CA LEU A 371 2.24 -3.86 -14.69
C LEU A 371 2.66 -2.39 -14.61
N ILE A 372 3.61 -1.98 -15.44
CA ILE A 372 4.06 -0.58 -15.55
C ILE A 372 3.67 -0.04 -16.93
N SER A 373 3.01 1.10 -16.98
CA SER A 373 2.63 1.76 -18.23
C SER A 373 2.89 3.27 -18.22
N ASN A 374 3.25 3.82 -19.37
CA ASN A 374 3.38 5.26 -19.61
C ASN A 374 4.27 6.01 -18.58
N SER A 375 5.25 5.30 -18.01
CA SER A 375 5.99 5.75 -16.84
C SER A 375 7.46 6.01 -17.14
N THR A 376 8.10 6.80 -16.29
CA THR A 376 9.52 7.12 -16.38
C THR A 376 10.28 6.62 -15.16
N ILE A 377 11.31 5.80 -15.39
CA ILE A 377 12.22 5.33 -14.34
C ILE A 377 13.60 5.90 -14.66
N SER A 378 14.04 6.91 -13.92
CA SER A 378 15.24 7.68 -14.30
C SER A 378 16.17 8.10 -13.17
N GLY A 379 17.47 8.17 -13.46
CA GLY A 379 18.46 8.71 -12.52
C GLY A 379 18.58 7.95 -11.20
N ASN A 380 18.05 6.74 -11.11
CA ASN A 380 18.10 5.95 -9.89
C ASN A 380 19.46 5.25 -9.78
N SER A 381 20.04 5.23 -8.58
CA SER A 381 21.44 4.84 -8.43
C SER A 381 21.70 3.98 -7.21
N VAL A 382 22.52 2.95 -7.38
CA VAL A 382 23.18 2.30 -6.24
C VAL A 382 24.26 3.27 -5.71
N ASN A 383 24.37 3.39 -4.38
CA ASN A 383 25.42 4.18 -3.74
C ASN A 383 26.80 3.80 -4.32
N PRO A 384 27.66 4.77 -4.71
CA PRO A 384 29.00 4.50 -5.25
C PRO A 384 29.85 3.54 -4.42
N GLU A 385 29.69 3.52 -3.09
CA GLU A 385 30.40 2.59 -2.20
C GLU A 385 30.03 1.11 -2.45
N HIS A 386 28.89 0.85 -3.10
CA HIS A 386 28.38 -0.48 -3.43
C HIS A 386 28.14 -0.67 -4.93
N ALA A 387 28.92 0.03 -5.75
CA ALA A 387 28.73 0.10 -7.20
C ALA A 387 28.78 -1.24 -7.96
N THR A 388 28.89 -2.41 -7.34
CA THR A 388 28.91 -3.73 -8.01
C THR A 388 27.57 -4.49 -7.97
N ARG A 389 26.53 -3.90 -7.38
CA ARG A 389 25.22 -4.54 -7.14
C ARG A 389 24.25 -4.38 -8.32
N ASN A 390 23.23 -5.26 -8.42
CA ASN A 390 22.29 -5.30 -9.55
C ASN A 390 21.16 -4.25 -9.48
N GLY A 391 20.66 -3.87 -10.66
CA GLY A 391 19.28 -3.45 -10.88
C GLY A 391 18.99 -1.99 -10.59
N GLY A 392 19.55 -1.02 -11.31
CA GLY A 392 19.40 0.42 -11.01
C GLY A 392 17.94 0.92 -11.07
N GLY A 393 17.29 0.75 -12.21
CA GLY A 393 15.88 1.10 -12.39
C GLY A 393 14.97 0.03 -11.82
N ILE A 394 15.01 -1.17 -12.39
CA ILE A 394 14.09 -2.26 -12.01
C ILE A 394 14.87 -3.55 -11.79
N TYR A 395 14.59 -4.24 -10.69
CA TYR A 395 15.08 -5.60 -10.47
C TYR A 395 13.92 -6.57 -10.28
N VAL A 396 13.79 -7.53 -11.20
CA VAL A 396 12.83 -8.63 -11.14
C VAL A 396 13.54 -9.86 -10.61
N ARG A 397 13.11 -10.37 -9.46
CA ARG A 397 13.83 -11.43 -8.75
C ARG A 397 12.90 -12.47 -8.13
N GLU A 398 13.26 -13.74 -8.25
CA GLU A 398 12.66 -14.91 -7.55
C GLU A 398 11.13 -14.83 -7.38
N ASN A 399 10.37 -15.41 -8.33
CA ASN A 399 8.91 -15.27 -8.47
C ASN A 399 8.38 -13.87 -8.85
N GLY A 400 9.27 -12.94 -9.17
CA GLY A 400 8.89 -11.67 -9.77
C GLY A 400 8.40 -11.82 -11.23
N ASN A 401 7.30 -11.13 -11.55
CA ASN A 401 6.69 -11.09 -12.88
C ASN A 401 6.40 -9.64 -13.26
N LEU A 402 7.09 -9.14 -14.29
CA LEU A 402 6.98 -7.78 -14.79
C LEU A 402 6.42 -7.77 -16.21
N VAL A 403 5.42 -6.92 -16.44
CA VAL A 403 5.09 -6.40 -17.77
C VAL A 403 5.28 -4.89 -17.74
N ILE A 404 6.12 -4.36 -18.62
CA ILE A 404 6.33 -2.91 -18.79
C ILE A 404 6.03 -2.50 -20.21
N VAL A 405 5.26 -1.43 -20.38
CA VAL A 405 4.78 -0.97 -21.69
C VAL A 405 4.84 0.55 -21.82
N ASN A 406 5.16 1.05 -23.02
CA ASN A 406 5.15 2.49 -23.33
C ASN A 406 5.92 3.34 -22.31
N SER A 407 7.06 2.86 -21.84
CA SER A 407 7.77 3.49 -20.72
C SER A 407 9.22 3.79 -21.06
N THR A 408 9.76 4.84 -20.44
CA THR A 408 11.15 5.25 -20.61
C THR A 408 11.97 4.89 -19.37
N VAL A 409 13.05 4.12 -19.55
CA VAL A 409 14.02 3.77 -18.50
C VAL A 409 15.36 4.40 -18.85
N TYR A 410 15.73 5.47 -18.14
CA TYR A 410 16.79 6.36 -18.59
C TYR A 410 17.78 6.78 -17.51
N GLY A 411 19.09 6.73 -17.80
CA GLY A 411 20.10 7.35 -16.92
C GLY A 411 20.22 6.70 -15.54
N ASN A 412 19.75 5.46 -15.37
CA ASN A 412 19.92 4.75 -14.11
C ASN A 412 21.35 4.20 -14.00
N ASN A 413 21.87 4.08 -12.78
CA ASN A 413 23.22 3.63 -12.50
C ASN A 413 23.25 2.46 -11.50
N ALA A 414 23.96 1.39 -11.83
CA ALA A 414 24.16 0.25 -10.93
C ALA A 414 25.49 -0.44 -11.23
N GLY A 415 25.79 -1.51 -10.51
CA GLY A 415 26.91 -2.38 -10.91
C GLY A 415 26.62 -3.27 -12.08
N LYS A 416 25.36 -3.71 -12.20
CA LYS A 416 24.91 -4.66 -13.22
C LYS A 416 23.44 -4.39 -13.54
N GLY A 417 23.01 -4.52 -14.81
CA GLY A 417 21.62 -4.31 -15.22
C GLY A 417 21.04 -2.98 -14.74
N ALA A 418 21.65 -1.86 -15.10
CA ALA A 418 21.26 -0.56 -14.54
C ALA A 418 19.87 -0.11 -14.97
N GLY A 419 19.43 -0.37 -16.20
CA GLY A 419 18.04 -0.18 -16.59
C GLY A 419 17.14 -1.21 -15.93
N ILE A 420 17.19 -2.45 -16.43
CA ILE A 420 16.41 -3.59 -15.92
C ILE A 420 17.31 -4.80 -15.70
N ALA A 421 17.19 -5.44 -14.54
CA ALA A 421 17.82 -6.73 -14.24
C ALA A 421 16.76 -7.80 -13.97
N VAL A 422 16.99 -9.04 -14.45
CA VAL A 422 16.07 -10.16 -14.27
C VAL A 422 16.83 -11.38 -13.77
N TYR A 423 16.46 -11.88 -12.59
CA TYR A 423 17.07 -13.03 -11.95
C TYR A 423 16.00 -14.02 -11.47
N GLY A 424 16.05 -15.25 -11.94
CA GLY A 424 15.21 -16.33 -11.42
C GLY A 424 16.01 -17.61 -11.19
N LYS A 425 15.51 -18.43 -10.27
CA LYS A 425 16.01 -19.79 -10.02
C LYS A 425 15.07 -20.82 -10.64
N ALA A 426 15.49 -22.08 -10.71
CA ALA A 426 14.67 -23.15 -11.27
C ALA A 426 13.36 -23.35 -10.50
N ASP A 427 13.40 -23.24 -9.17
CA ASP A 427 12.25 -23.36 -8.26
C ASP A 427 11.50 -22.04 -8.04
N LYS A 428 12.11 -20.92 -8.44
CA LYS A 428 11.56 -19.56 -8.31
C LYS A 428 11.84 -18.76 -9.58
N PRO A 429 11.23 -19.13 -10.72
CA PRO A 429 11.49 -18.46 -11.98
C PRO A 429 10.99 -17.01 -11.93
N SER A 430 11.57 -16.17 -12.75
CA SER A 430 11.14 -14.77 -12.91
C SER A 430 10.96 -14.45 -14.38
N LYS A 431 10.07 -13.51 -14.67
CA LYS A 431 9.76 -13.11 -16.04
C LYS A 431 9.67 -11.59 -16.17
N ALA A 432 10.27 -11.05 -17.23
CA ALA A 432 10.03 -9.69 -17.67
C ALA A 432 9.59 -9.67 -19.14
N VAL A 433 8.47 -9.01 -19.42
CA VAL A 433 8.01 -8.71 -20.77
C VAL A 433 8.06 -7.20 -20.96
N ILE A 434 8.83 -6.76 -21.95
CA ILE A 434 9.14 -5.35 -22.21
C ILE A 434 8.57 -5.02 -23.58
N VAL A 435 7.57 -4.14 -23.62
CA VAL A 435 6.81 -3.83 -24.85
C VAL A 435 6.87 -2.35 -25.14
N SER A 436 7.22 -1.92 -26.35
CA SER A 436 7.14 -0.50 -26.71
C SER A 436 7.87 0.42 -25.72
N CYS A 437 9.04 0.04 -25.22
CA CYS A 437 9.79 0.85 -24.25
C CYS A 437 11.02 1.50 -24.88
N THR A 438 11.54 2.55 -24.24
CA THR A 438 12.83 3.14 -24.57
C THR A 438 13.77 3.01 -23.37
N ILE A 439 14.85 2.26 -23.52
CA ILE A 439 15.85 1.99 -22.47
C ILE A 439 17.20 2.54 -22.95
N ALA A 440 17.61 3.70 -22.43
CA ALA A 440 18.76 4.44 -22.94
C ALA A 440 19.55 5.18 -21.85
N GLY A 441 20.82 5.45 -22.10
CA GLY A 441 21.68 6.22 -21.20
C GLY A 441 21.91 5.59 -19.82
N ASN A 442 21.52 4.33 -19.60
CA ASN A 442 21.78 3.64 -18.35
C ASN A 442 23.25 3.21 -18.28
N ALA A 443 23.82 3.23 -17.08
CA ALA A 443 25.24 3.01 -16.87
C ALA A 443 25.54 1.91 -15.84
N THR A 444 26.44 1.00 -16.18
CA THR A 444 27.02 0.05 -15.23
C THR A 444 28.53 0.15 -15.12
N VAL A 445 29.12 -0.42 -14.06
CA VAL A 445 30.58 -0.50 -13.89
C VAL A 445 31.14 -1.92 -13.99
N THR A 446 30.29 -2.96 -14.06
CA THR A 446 30.76 -4.35 -14.22
C THR A 446 30.63 -4.81 -15.67
N ALA A 447 31.75 -5.06 -16.33
CA ALA A 447 31.80 -5.56 -17.72
C ALA A 447 30.88 -6.76 -17.97
N GLY A 448 30.23 -6.78 -19.15
CA GLY A 448 29.38 -7.89 -19.61
C GLY A 448 28.09 -8.05 -18.82
N SER A 449 27.60 -6.96 -18.23
CA SER A 449 26.41 -6.99 -17.37
C SER A 449 25.19 -6.34 -18.00
N GLY A 450 25.26 -5.81 -19.23
CA GLY A 450 24.11 -5.25 -19.94
C GLY A 450 23.56 -4.04 -19.21
N ALA A 451 24.09 -2.85 -19.47
CA ALA A 451 23.71 -1.65 -18.75
C ALA A 451 22.23 -1.28 -18.96
N GLY A 452 21.69 -1.53 -20.16
CA GLY A 452 20.26 -1.37 -20.44
C GLY A 452 19.42 -2.50 -19.83
N LEU A 453 19.74 -3.75 -20.19
CA LEU A 453 19.00 -4.93 -19.77
C LEU A 453 19.92 -6.11 -19.46
N GLN A 454 19.73 -6.70 -18.28
CA GLN A 454 20.47 -7.89 -17.85
C GLN A 454 19.55 -9.05 -17.58
N GLN A 455 19.83 -10.18 -18.23
CA GLN A 455 19.38 -11.49 -17.80
C GLN A 455 20.49 -12.13 -16.95
N ALA A 456 20.21 -12.38 -15.67
CA ALA A 456 21.24 -12.71 -14.69
C ALA A 456 21.30 -14.20 -14.30
N ALA A 457 20.33 -15.02 -14.72
CA ALA A 457 20.30 -16.45 -14.43
C ALA A 457 19.37 -17.22 -15.39
N VAL A 458 19.56 -18.55 -15.50
CA VAL A 458 18.75 -19.46 -16.33
C VAL A 458 17.26 -19.35 -16.05
N GLY A 459 16.85 -19.19 -14.78
CA GLY A 459 15.45 -19.08 -14.40
C GLY A 459 14.82 -17.70 -14.63
N GLY A 460 15.56 -16.72 -15.15
CA GLY A 460 15.03 -15.41 -15.49
C GLY A 460 14.68 -15.33 -16.97
N ALA A 461 13.42 -15.45 -17.35
CA ALA A 461 12.96 -15.34 -18.73
C ALA A 461 12.73 -13.86 -19.13
N VAL A 462 13.10 -13.51 -20.35
CA VAL A 462 12.96 -12.13 -20.87
C VAL A 462 12.36 -12.13 -22.26
N GLU A 463 11.33 -11.31 -22.48
CA GLU A 463 10.75 -11.10 -23.81
C GLU A 463 10.72 -9.61 -24.13
N VAL A 464 11.26 -9.24 -25.29
CA VAL A 464 11.40 -7.85 -25.75
C VAL A 464 10.66 -7.70 -27.07
N TYR A 465 9.64 -6.84 -27.06
CA TYR A 465 8.78 -6.55 -28.21
C TYR A 465 8.73 -5.06 -28.47
N ASN A 466 8.78 -4.65 -29.73
CA ASN A 466 8.60 -3.25 -30.12
C ASN A 466 9.48 -2.24 -29.34
N THR A 467 10.63 -2.63 -28.82
CA THR A 467 11.37 -1.87 -27.80
C THR A 467 12.72 -1.40 -28.32
N LEU A 468 13.13 -0.20 -27.94
CA LEU A 468 14.42 0.40 -28.24
C LEU A 468 15.33 0.31 -27.00
N ILE A 469 16.44 -0.42 -27.10
CA ILE A 469 17.48 -0.52 -26.06
C ILE A 469 18.81 -0.09 -26.68
N SER A 470 19.21 1.17 -26.51
CA SER A 470 20.41 1.70 -27.17
C SER A 470 21.02 2.86 -26.39
N GLY A 471 22.33 3.08 -26.57
CA GLY A 471 23.06 4.16 -25.89
C GLY A 471 23.28 3.92 -24.39
N ASN A 472 23.29 2.66 -23.95
CA ASN A 472 23.64 2.29 -22.58
C ASN A 472 25.12 1.89 -22.51
N THR A 473 25.76 2.13 -21.37
CA THR A 473 27.21 1.95 -21.23
C THR A 473 27.64 1.17 -20.01
N THR A 474 28.67 0.35 -20.16
CA THR A 474 29.45 -0.18 -19.04
C THR A 474 30.83 0.42 -19.05
N ASP A 475 31.17 1.15 -17.97
CA ASP A 475 32.45 1.86 -17.83
C ASP A 475 32.77 2.73 -19.07
N GLY A 476 31.75 3.44 -19.57
CA GLY A 476 31.84 4.30 -20.75
C GLY A 476 31.83 3.59 -22.10
N ALA A 477 31.93 2.25 -22.16
CA ALA A 477 31.81 1.47 -23.39
C ALA A 477 30.37 1.02 -23.65
N ALA A 478 29.93 0.93 -24.91
CA ALA A 478 28.58 0.48 -25.25
C ALA A 478 28.30 -0.94 -24.71
N ASP A 479 27.21 -1.10 -23.95
CA ASP A 479 26.78 -2.37 -23.37
C ASP A 479 25.26 -2.34 -23.11
N ASP A 480 24.47 -2.63 -24.15
CA ASP A 480 23.01 -2.51 -24.06
C ASP A 480 22.35 -3.70 -23.37
N VAL A 481 22.77 -4.93 -23.69
CA VAL A 481 22.13 -6.15 -23.21
C VAL A 481 23.11 -7.26 -22.89
N ALA A 482 22.90 -7.95 -21.77
CA ALA A 482 23.58 -9.20 -21.43
C ALA A 482 22.59 -10.35 -21.27
N TRP A 483 22.72 -11.35 -22.15
CA TRP A 483 21.93 -12.59 -22.09
C TRP A 483 22.66 -13.67 -21.31
N PHE A 484 21.97 -14.36 -20.41
CA PHE A 484 22.57 -15.43 -19.63
C PHE A 484 22.63 -16.72 -20.46
N LYS A 485 23.77 -17.41 -20.45
CA LYS A 485 23.93 -18.67 -21.20
C LYS A 485 22.90 -19.71 -20.75
N GLY A 486 22.09 -20.19 -21.70
CA GLY A 486 21.06 -21.22 -21.46
C GLY A 486 19.76 -20.69 -20.87
N ALA A 487 19.64 -19.37 -20.63
CA ALA A 487 18.37 -18.75 -20.29
C ALA A 487 17.53 -18.51 -21.54
N SER A 488 16.20 -18.50 -21.39
CA SER A 488 15.26 -18.23 -22.47
C SER A 488 15.09 -16.73 -22.68
N TYR A 489 15.26 -16.25 -23.91
CA TYR A 489 14.91 -14.88 -24.27
C TYR A 489 14.23 -14.83 -25.64
N LYS A 490 13.46 -13.76 -25.88
CA LYS A 490 12.86 -13.45 -27.17
C LYS A 490 13.02 -11.97 -27.49
N VAL A 491 13.34 -11.66 -28.75
CA VAL A 491 13.42 -10.30 -29.27
C VAL A 491 12.64 -10.26 -30.58
N ALA A 492 11.71 -9.32 -30.73
CA ALA A 492 10.94 -9.11 -31.96
C ALA A 492 10.59 -7.63 -32.15
N ASN A 493 10.59 -7.16 -33.40
CA ASN A 493 10.29 -5.78 -33.78
C ASN A 493 11.05 -4.74 -32.95
N SER A 494 12.29 -5.01 -32.58
CA SER A 494 13.01 -4.25 -31.56
C SER A 494 14.37 -3.78 -32.07
N ILE A 495 14.98 -2.85 -31.35
CA ILE A 495 16.32 -2.35 -31.64
C ILE A 495 17.18 -2.56 -30.40
N ILE A 496 18.34 -3.19 -30.57
CA ILE A 496 19.34 -3.38 -29.51
C ILE A 496 20.70 -2.86 -30.01
N GLY A 497 21.25 -1.87 -29.31
CA GLY A 497 22.41 -1.11 -29.76
C GLY A 497 22.14 -0.51 -31.13
N ASN A 498 22.90 -0.94 -32.13
CA ASN A 498 22.75 -0.48 -33.51
C ASN A 498 21.94 -1.46 -34.38
N THR A 499 21.55 -2.62 -33.84
CA THR A 499 20.93 -3.72 -34.58
C THR A 499 19.41 -3.64 -34.56
N VAL A 500 18.79 -3.79 -35.73
CA VAL A 500 17.33 -3.79 -35.91
C VAL A 500 16.82 -5.22 -36.12
N TYR A 501 15.80 -5.61 -35.38
CA TYR A 501 15.20 -6.95 -35.41
C TYR A 501 13.77 -6.91 -35.98
N ASN A 502 13.44 -7.85 -36.86
CA ASN A 502 12.11 -8.01 -37.43
C ASN A 502 11.16 -8.81 -36.50
N ALA A 503 9.96 -9.13 -36.97
CA ALA A 503 8.94 -9.85 -36.18
C ALA A 503 9.35 -11.28 -35.79
N GLU A 504 10.18 -11.93 -36.61
CA GLU A 504 10.71 -13.28 -36.35
C GLU A 504 11.97 -13.26 -35.46
N GLY A 505 12.48 -12.07 -35.10
CA GLY A 505 13.72 -11.91 -34.35
C GLY A 505 15.00 -12.02 -35.18
N GLY A 506 14.89 -11.96 -36.52
CA GLY A 506 16.00 -11.88 -37.44
C GLY A 506 16.51 -10.44 -37.62
N VAL A 507 17.81 -10.30 -37.91
CA VAL A 507 18.43 -8.99 -38.18
C VAL A 507 17.96 -8.45 -39.54
N VAL A 508 17.52 -7.20 -39.57
CA VAL A 508 17.13 -6.51 -40.81
C VAL A 508 18.38 -6.02 -41.53
N ALA A 509 18.70 -6.62 -42.68
CA ALA A 509 19.88 -6.25 -43.45
C ALA A 509 19.84 -4.79 -43.92
N GLY A 510 20.93 -4.05 -43.71
CA GLY A 510 21.08 -2.65 -44.14
C GLY A 510 20.41 -1.61 -43.23
N ALA A 511 19.60 -2.02 -42.26
CA ALA A 511 19.06 -1.13 -41.25
C ALA A 511 20.04 -1.01 -40.07
N ALA A 512 20.37 0.22 -39.67
CA ALA A 512 21.22 0.50 -38.53
C ALA A 512 20.67 1.69 -37.74
N PHE A 513 20.66 1.54 -36.42
CA PHE A 513 20.28 2.61 -35.50
C PHE A 513 21.53 3.24 -34.89
N ASP A 514 21.49 4.54 -34.61
CA ASP A 514 22.53 5.26 -33.87
C ASP A 514 21.89 6.14 -32.79
N ALA A 515 22.03 5.74 -31.53
CA ALA A 515 21.43 6.47 -30.42
C ALA A 515 21.88 7.93 -30.32
N ALA A 516 23.12 8.25 -30.75
CA ALA A 516 23.65 9.61 -30.61
C ALA A 516 22.98 10.60 -31.58
N THR A 517 22.51 10.13 -32.73
CA THR A 517 21.94 10.96 -33.79
C THR A 517 20.44 10.74 -34.01
N MET A 518 19.91 9.59 -33.59
CA MET A 518 18.54 9.15 -33.85
C MET A 518 17.63 9.13 -32.61
N LEU A 519 18.14 9.48 -31.42
CA LEU A 519 17.37 9.55 -30.18
C LEU A 519 17.64 10.85 -29.43
N SER A 520 16.59 11.50 -28.92
CA SER A 520 16.77 12.66 -28.05
C SER A 520 17.25 12.25 -26.65
N PRO A 521 17.89 13.18 -25.91
CA PRO A 521 17.96 13.08 -24.45
C PRO A 521 16.56 12.98 -23.81
N LEU A 522 16.51 12.56 -22.55
CA LEU A 522 15.29 12.57 -21.75
C LEU A 522 14.79 14.01 -21.56
N GLY A 523 13.51 14.26 -21.87
CA GLY A 523 12.91 15.58 -21.76
C GLY A 523 11.39 15.57 -21.70
N GLU A 524 10.80 16.76 -21.55
CA GLU A 524 9.35 16.95 -21.59
C GLU A 524 8.88 16.94 -23.05
N ASN A 525 8.10 15.92 -23.44
CA ASN A 525 7.64 15.74 -24.82
C ASN A 525 6.11 15.71 -24.96
N GLY A 526 5.38 16.22 -23.96
CA GLY A 526 3.92 16.39 -23.99
C GLY A 526 3.10 15.26 -23.34
N GLY A 527 3.75 14.27 -22.73
CA GLY A 527 3.09 13.27 -21.88
C GLY A 527 3.08 13.67 -20.40
N ALA A 528 2.45 12.84 -19.56
CA ALA A 528 2.47 12.99 -18.10
C ALA A 528 3.86 12.77 -17.47
N THR A 529 4.76 12.09 -18.18
CA THR A 529 6.13 11.83 -17.72
C THR A 529 7.14 12.10 -18.84
N LYS A 530 8.40 12.37 -18.46
CA LYS A 530 9.48 12.64 -19.41
C LYS A 530 9.75 11.45 -20.33
N SER A 531 10.21 11.70 -21.55
CA SER A 531 10.49 10.62 -22.50
C SER A 531 11.65 10.96 -23.43
N CYS A 532 12.04 10.00 -24.26
CA CYS A 532 12.92 10.23 -25.40
C CYS A 532 12.11 10.15 -26.69
N VAL A 533 12.37 11.05 -27.64
CA VAL A 533 11.75 11.07 -28.97
C VAL A 533 12.72 10.64 -30.05
N LEU A 534 12.19 10.08 -31.13
CA LEU A 534 12.99 9.65 -32.28
C LEU A 534 13.40 10.86 -33.13
N LEU A 535 14.67 10.92 -33.51
CA LEU A 535 15.21 11.99 -34.35
C LEU A 535 15.48 11.51 -35.77
N GLY A 536 15.35 12.42 -36.74
CA GLY A 536 15.62 12.18 -38.16
C GLY A 536 14.55 11.34 -38.87
N ASP A 537 14.39 11.61 -40.18
CA ASP A 537 13.44 10.89 -41.02
C ASP A 537 13.96 9.50 -41.42
N ALA A 538 15.28 9.37 -41.61
CA ALA A 538 15.96 8.12 -41.92
C ALA A 538 16.25 7.31 -40.65
N ASN A 539 15.21 7.04 -39.86
CA ASN A 539 15.31 6.34 -38.58
C ASN A 539 14.56 4.99 -38.65
N PRO A 540 15.27 3.84 -38.54
CA PRO A 540 14.63 2.53 -38.66
C PRO A 540 13.60 2.25 -37.55
N ALA A 541 13.72 2.92 -36.39
CA ALA A 541 12.74 2.80 -35.32
C ALA A 541 11.34 3.26 -35.77
N ARG A 542 11.23 4.11 -36.81
CA ARG A 542 9.94 4.57 -37.35
C ARG A 542 9.27 3.58 -38.30
N GLN A 543 9.92 2.45 -38.63
CA GLN A 543 9.49 1.55 -39.70
C GLN A 543 9.25 0.11 -39.25
N TYR A 544 10.10 -0.41 -38.35
CA TYR A 544 10.16 -1.84 -38.03
C TYR A 544 9.43 -2.24 -36.74
N GLY A 545 8.61 -1.35 -36.20
CA GLY A 545 7.79 -1.62 -35.02
C GLY A 545 6.57 -2.50 -35.30
N MET A 546 5.84 -2.79 -34.23
CA MET A 546 4.55 -3.46 -34.29
C MET A 546 3.44 -2.44 -34.59
N SER A 547 2.42 -2.89 -35.31
CA SER A 547 1.17 -2.14 -35.48
C SER A 547 0.34 -2.12 -34.20
N GLN A 548 -0.61 -1.19 -34.12
CA GLN A 548 -1.54 -1.09 -32.99
C GLN A 548 -2.32 -2.38 -32.72
N SER A 549 -2.78 -3.08 -33.77
CA SER A 549 -3.56 -4.32 -33.64
C SER A 549 -2.70 -5.48 -33.10
N GLU A 550 -1.44 -5.59 -33.55
CA GLU A 550 -0.50 -6.58 -33.03
C GLU A 550 -0.16 -6.30 -31.56
N LEU A 551 0.04 -5.03 -31.18
CA LEU A 551 0.28 -4.63 -29.80
C LEU A 551 -0.92 -4.95 -28.90
N ARG A 552 -2.15 -4.74 -29.38
CA ARG A 552 -3.37 -5.11 -28.65
C ARG A 552 -3.48 -6.62 -28.43
N ILE A 553 -3.29 -7.42 -29.47
CA ILE A 553 -3.33 -8.90 -29.39
C ILE A 553 -2.24 -9.41 -28.44
N LEU A 554 -1.03 -8.87 -28.53
CA LEU A 554 0.05 -9.19 -27.61
C LEU A 554 -0.36 -8.85 -26.18
N GLY A 555 -0.82 -7.64 -25.91
CA GLY A 555 -1.22 -7.16 -24.58
C GLY A 555 -2.30 -8.00 -23.91
N GLU A 556 -3.30 -8.45 -24.67
CA GLU A 556 -4.38 -9.34 -24.21
C GLU A 556 -3.87 -10.75 -23.83
N SER A 557 -2.74 -11.19 -24.41
CA SER A 557 -2.17 -12.52 -24.16
C SER A 557 -1.23 -12.60 -22.95
N LEU A 558 -0.84 -11.45 -22.38
CA LEU A 558 0.13 -11.38 -21.29
C LEU A 558 -0.54 -11.54 -19.91
N ASP A 559 0.29 -11.82 -18.90
CA ASP A 559 -0.10 -11.85 -17.49
C ASP A 559 0.93 -11.06 -16.67
N PRO A 560 0.60 -9.89 -16.10
CA PRO A 560 -0.69 -9.20 -16.24
C PRO A 560 -0.93 -8.66 -17.67
N ALA A 561 -2.17 -8.75 -18.14
CA ALA A 561 -2.57 -8.20 -19.43
C ALA A 561 -2.62 -6.66 -19.40
N PHE A 562 -2.28 -6.00 -20.51
CA PHE A 562 -2.55 -4.58 -20.72
C PHE A 562 -3.61 -4.41 -21.82
N GLY A 563 -4.59 -3.55 -21.56
CA GLY A 563 -5.75 -3.38 -22.43
C GLY A 563 -5.54 -2.43 -23.61
N GLU A 564 -6.62 -2.23 -24.38
CA GLU A 564 -6.65 -1.33 -25.54
C GLU A 564 -6.28 0.11 -25.19
N ALA A 565 -6.69 0.61 -24.03
CA ALA A 565 -6.36 1.97 -23.56
C ALA A 565 -4.84 2.22 -23.48
N ILE A 566 -4.03 1.18 -23.20
CA ILE A 566 -2.57 1.29 -23.14
C ILE A 566 -1.94 0.98 -24.50
N SER A 567 -2.40 -0.07 -25.19
CA SER A 567 -1.82 -0.50 -26.47
C SER A 567 -2.10 0.45 -27.64
N SER A 568 -3.16 1.26 -27.56
CA SER A 568 -3.59 2.15 -28.64
C SER A 568 -2.78 3.44 -28.75
N VAL A 569 -2.09 3.85 -27.68
CA VAL A 569 -1.34 5.11 -27.59
C VAL A 569 0.12 4.85 -27.19
N ASP A 570 0.94 5.90 -27.27
CA ASP A 570 2.32 5.91 -26.79
C ASP A 570 2.43 6.53 -25.39
N GLN A 571 3.64 6.66 -24.84
CA GLN A 571 3.87 7.23 -23.51
C GLN A 571 3.31 8.66 -23.35
N THR A 572 3.20 9.40 -24.45
CA THR A 572 2.71 10.78 -24.48
C THR A 572 1.21 10.88 -24.75
N GLY A 573 0.51 9.74 -24.88
CA GLY A 573 -0.90 9.68 -25.22
C GLY A 573 -1.18 9.84 -26.72
N VAL A 574 -0.15 9.86 -27.57
CA VAL A 574 -0.33 9.97 -29.02
C VAL A 574 -0.71 8.60 -29.61
N SER A 575 -1.73 8.58 -30.47
CA SER A 575 -2.23 7.35 -31.11
C SER A 575 -1.15 6.59 -31.88
N ARG A 576 -1.18 5.26 -31.81
CA ARG A 576 -0.34 4.36 -32.63
C ARG A 576 -1.00 3.96 -33.95
N GLU A 577 -2.19 4.47 -34.25
CA GLU A 577 -2.92 4.16 -35.48
C GLU A 577 -2.10 4.53 -36.74
N GLY A 578 -2.06 3.60 -37.70
CA GLY A 578 -1.31 3.77 -38.95
C GLY A 578 0.21 3.84 -38.80
N ARG A 579 0.77 3.49 -37.64
CA ARG A 579 2.20 3.58 -37.31
C ARG A 579 2.78 2.23 -36.91
N THR A 580 4.04 1.99 -37.29
CA THR A 580 4.84 0.82 -36.91
C THR A 580 6.14 1.28 -36.27
N VAL A 581 6.02 1.92 -35.10
CA VAL A 581 7.15 2.58 -34.42
C VAL A 581 7.63 1.79 -33.21
N VAL A 582 8.92 1.53 -33.17
CA VAL A 582 9.68 0.95 -32.06
C VAL A 582 9.89 2.00 -30.98
N GLY A 583 9.66 1.63 -29.73
CA GLY A 583 9.95 2.46 -28.57
C GLY A 583 8.72 3.07 -27.90
N ALA A 584 8.98 3.86 -26.85
CA ALA A 584 7.96 4.43 -25.98
C ALA A 584 7.15 5.55 -26.62
N VAL A 585 7.70 6.24 -27.61
CA VAL A 585 7.10 7.43 -28.24
C VAL A 585 7.10 7.28 -29.76
N VAL A 586 5.98 7.62 -30.40
CA VAL A 586 5.82 7.52 -31.86
C VAL A 586 6.09 8.81 -32.63
N LYS A 587 6.27 9.92 -31.90
CA LYS A 587 6.56 11.24 -32.47
C LYS A 587 7.92 11.29 -33.16
#